data_AF-A0A857FNE1-F1
#
_entry.id   AF-A0A857FNE1-F1
#
_cell.length_a   1.000
_cell.length_b   1.000
_cell.length_c   1.000
_cell.angle_alpha   90.00
_cell.angle_beta   90.00
_cell.angle_gamma   90.00
#
_symmetry.space_group_name_H-M   'P 1'
#
loop_
_entity.id
_entity.type
_entity.pdbx_description
1 polymer ?
#
loop_
_entity_poly.entity_id
_entity_poly.type
_entity_poly.pdbx_seq_one_letter_code
_entity_poly.pdbx_strand_id
1 'polypeptide(L)'
;MPRIYDCFLFFNELDLLEIRLHELYDTVDQFVLCESAYTFTGQKKETIFFNNRERFAPFLDKIKYMCIEEFPDGISTSMRDFYQRQYLLNGIEDADDDDLIIMSDVDEILRVPAIEKALAFDGVTHYRMNIYQYFLNMLIAPDWQAPYAIRKKYIPRLAIACEEKGSSLTFARFHMPRLTREGNIPCQTIDDAGWHFTFMGGFDAVKAKLRAYAHADDYWPAMMRDDERLQQVLDIGIKIWSADELVHYVPIDETYPRFVRDNITDLTGKGLIRNIFDAHSSLQRLYMDLRRKFAFSNLGNNHKRQELGNFTGLEYLDYTSKPEVPLSYIDLPAPAGRLVSHDATATQSSRSPWSHGTTEQDDASRALTGLPNGNFSFHTESEQDPWWEVDLGRDVNIAEIRIFNRILPRLHDDAVPRRADEMQVYVSRDRHHYKCVYYHNSTEYIGGIDGRALVLPLHKETHARYVKIQIGAHGYLHLDKVYIYEK
;
A
#
# COMPACT_ATOMS: atom_id res chain seq x y z
N MET A 1 47.60 13.36 -15.69
CA MET A 1 46.82 12.15 -15.33
C MET A 1 45.54 12.20 -16.12
N PRO A 2 44.96 11.07 -16.54
CA PRO A 2 43.68 11.08 -17.23
C PRO A 2 42.60 11.68 -16.34
N ARG A 3 41.74 12.51 -16.91
CA ARG A 3 40.60 13.10 -16.21
C ARG A 3 39.46 12.11 -16.08
N ILE A 4 38.61 12.34 -15.09
CA ILE A 4 37.43 11.53 -14.79
C ILE A 4 36.17 12.34 -15.05
N TYR A 5 35.37 11.87 -15.99
CA TYR A 5 34.07 12.43 -16.32
C TYR A 5 32.96 11.53 -15.78
N ASP A 6 32.15 12.06 -14.89
CA ASP A 6 30.99 11.37 -14.34
C ASP A 6 29.71 11.78 -15.07
N CYS A 7 29.24 10.93 -16.00
CA CYS A 7 28.12 11.24 -16.88
C CYS A 7 26.85 10.49 -16.45
N PHE A 8 25.79 11.23 -16.15
CA PHE A 8 24.55 10.64 -15.66
C PHE A 8 23.29 11.40 -16.08
N LEU A 9 22.18 10.67 -16.13
CA LEU A 9 20.86 11.24 -16.33
C LEU A 9 20.27 11.68 -15.00
N PHE A 10 19.57 12.82 -15.02
CA PHE A 10 18.90 13.39 -13.86
C PHE A 10 17.41 13.61 -14.13
N PHE A 11 16.58 13.28 -13.14
CA PHE A 11 15.14 13.52 -13.18
C PHE A 11 14.66 14.43 -12.04
N ASN A 12 14.48 13.89 -10.82
CA ASN A 12 13.94 14.66 -9.69
C ASN A 12 14.57 14.32 -8.34
N GLU A 13 15.53 13.40 -8.31
CA GLU A 13 16.14 12.87 -7.09
C GLU A 13 17.23 13.80 -6.52
N LEU A 14 16.85 15.00 -6.10
CA LEU A 14 17.76 16.05 -5.61
C LEU A 14 18.65 15.58 -4.44
N ASP A 15 18.10 14.81 -3.50
CA ASP A 15 18.87 14.30 -2.35
C ASP A 15 19.88 13.21 -2.77
N LEU A 16 19.56 12.38 -3.76
CA LEU A 16 20.52 11.41 -4.30
C LEU A 16 21.63 12.10 -5.08
N LEU A 17 21.32 13.17 -5.81
CA LEU A 17 22.32 14.02 -6.45
C LEU A 17 23.27 14.64 -5.41
N GLU A 18 22.76 15.14 -4.29
CA GLU A 18 23.58 15.68 -3.22
C GLU A 18 24.51 14.63 -2.61
N ILE A 19 24.01 13.42 -2.33
CA ILE A 19 24.83 12.29 -1.86
C ILE A 19 25.93 11.96 -2.87
N ARG A 20 25.58 11.86 -4.17
CA ARG A 20 26.51 11.55 -5.25
C ARG A 20 27.63 12.57 -5.35
N LEU A 21 27.27 13.86 -5.36
CA LEU A 21 28.24 14.95 -5.49
C LEU A 21 29.17 14.97 -4.28
N HIS A 22 28.67 14.84 -3.06
CA HIS A 22 29.53 14.76 -1.87
C HIS A 22 30.47 13.56 -1.87
N GLU A 23 30.03 12.39 -2.35
CA GLU A 23 30.86 11.18 -2.39
C GLU A 23 31.99 11.29 -3.44
N LEU A 24 31.72 11.96 -4.57
CA LEU A 24 32.60 11.91 -5.73
C LEU A 24 33.38 13.21 -6.00
N TYR A 25 33.06 14.33 -5.34
CA TYR A 25 33.58 15.65 -5.68
C TYR A 25 35.12 15.74 -5.67
N ASP A 26 35.77 15.11 -4.71
CA ASP A 26 37.23 15.16 -4.58
C ASP A 26 37.96 14.28 -5.61
N THR A 27 37.25 13.31 -6.22
CA THR A 27 37.80 12.32 -7.15
C THR A 27 37.51 12.66 -8.60
N VAL A 28 36.30 13.17 -8.90
CA VAL A 28 35.83 13.46 -10.25
C VAL A 28 36.30 14.85 -10.69
N ASP A 29 36.72 14.97 -11.95
CA ASP A 29 37.14 16.25 -12.53
C ASP A 29 35.95 17.02 -13.12
N GLN A 30 34.99 16.32 -13.72
CA GLN A 30 33.78 16.94 -14.27
C GLN A 30 32.54 16.04 -14.12
N PHE A 31 31.45 16.61 -13.61
CA PHE A 31 30.12 15.98 -13.59
C PHE A 31 29.33 16.43 -14.81
N VAL A 32 29.00 15.51 -15.70
CA VAL A 32 28.19 15.75 -16.89
C VAL A 32 26.75 15.33 -16.58
N LEU A 33 25.95 16.31 -16.15
CA LEU A 33 24.56 16.10 -15.73
C LEU A 33 23.62 16.43 -16.87
N CYS A 34 22.84 15.44 -17.33
CA CYS A 34 21.83 15.65 -18.36
C CYS A 34 20.40 15.58 -17.81
N GLU A 35 19.69 16.70 -17.91
CA GLU A 35 18.26 16.84 -17.64
C GLU A 35 17.47 16.99 -18.96
N SER A 36 16.16 16.74 -18.91
CA SER A 36 15.24 16.98 -20.03
C SER A 36 14.04 17.83 -19.58
N ALA A 37 13.54 18.70 -20.45
CA ALA A 37 12.28 19.43 -20.28
C ALA A 37 11.03 18.54 -20.54
N TYR A 38 11.21 17.26 -20.88
CA TYR A 38 10.14 16.30 -21.12
C TYR A 38 10.37 14.99 -20.35
N THR A 39 9.28 14.29 -20.02
CA THR A 39 9.32 12.89 -19.55
C THR A 39 9.59 11.96 -20.73
N PHE A 40 9.98 10.70 -20.46
CA PHE A 40 10.08 9.69 -21.52
C PHE A 40 8.72 9.33 -22.15
N THR A 41 7.60 9.64 -21.49
CA THR A 41 6.25 9.54 -22.08
C THR A 41 5.89 10.74 -22.98
N GLY A 42 6.76 11.77 -23.05
CA GLY A 42 6.60 12.92 -23.93
C GLY A 42 5.83 14.09 -23.32
N GLN A 43 5.61 14.08 -22.00
CA GLN A 43 4.94 15.16 -21.28
C GLN A 43 5.95 16.22 -20.87
N LYS A 44 5.60 17.50 -21.05
CA LYS A 44 6.45 18.61 -20.61
C LYS A 44 6.57 18.59 -19.08
N LYS A 45 7.79 18.80 -18.57
CA LYS A 45 8.10 18.86 -17.14
C LYS A 45 8.99 20.05 -16.81
N GLU A 46 9.02 20.43 -15.54
CA GLU A 46 9.98 21.42 -15.05
C GLU A 46 11.40 20.85 -15.04
N THR A 47 12.37 21.74 -15.25
CA THR A 47 13.80 21.46 -15.11
C THR A 47 14.18 21.60 -13.62
N ILE A 48 13.99 20.52 -12.89
CA ILE A 48 14.16 20.41 -11.44
C ILE A 48 15.59 20.78 -11.02
N PHE A 49 16.64 20.30 -11.70
CA PHE A 49 18.00 20.68 -11.35
C PHE A 49 18.22 22.17 -11.58
N PHE A 50 17.85 22.68 -12.76
CA PHE A 50 18.03 24.10 -13.09
C PHE A 50 17.35 25.02 -12.07
N ASN A 51 16.13 24.68 -11.66
CA ASN A 51 15.34 25.44 -10.69
C ASN A 51 15.91 25.36 -9.27
N ASN A 52 16.69 24.33 -8.94
CA ASN A 52 17.26 24.10 -7.61
C ASN A 52 18.80 24.22 -7.59
N ARG A 53 19.43 24.73 -8.65
CA ARG A 53 20.90 24.76 -8.81
C ARG A 53 21.63 25.49 -7.69
N GLU A 54 20.96 26.44 -7.02
CA GLU A 54 21.51 27.14 -5.85
C GLU A 54 21.83 26.20 -4.68
N ARG A 55 21.04 25.12 -4.50
CA ARG A 55 21.31 24.06 -3.52
C ARG A 55 22.69 23.42 -3.76
N PHE A 56 23.12 23.35 -5.01
CA PHE A 56 24.36 22.69 -5.43
C PHE A 56 25.50 23.69 -5.67
N ALA A 57 25.37 24.94 -5.20
CA ALA A 57 26.40 25.97 -5.35
C ALA A 57 27.84 25.51 -5.05
N PRO A 58 28.11 24.69 -4.01
CA PRO A 58 29.45 24.18 -3.72
C PRO A 58 30.06 23.28 -4.81
N PHE A 59 29.26 22.74 -5.72
CA PHE A 59 29.66 21.76 -6.73
C PHE A 59 29.64 22.30 -8.16
N LEU A 60 29.06 23.50 -8.37
CA LEU A 60 28.80 24.05 -9.71
C LEU A 60 30.06 24.28 -10.54
N ASP A 61 31.23 24.40 -9.90
CA ASP A 61 32.51 24.57 -10.58
C ASP A 61 32.92 23.33 -11.40
N LYS A 62 32.45 22.13 -11.01
CA LYS A 62 32.68 20.88 -11.73
C LYS A 62 31.46 20.37 -12.50
N ILE A 63 30.29 20.99 -12.37
CA ILE A 63 29.07 20.53 -13.05
C ILE A 63 28.94 21.16 -14.44
N LYS A 64 29.00 20.31 -15.48
CA LYS A 64 28.60 20.63 -16.83
C LYS A 64 27.13 20.26 -17.01
N TYR A 65 26.26 21.26 -16.83
CA TYR A 65 24.81 21.09 -17.00
C TYR A 65 24.42 21.03 -18.46
N MET A 66 23.64 20.00 -18.82
CA MET A 66 23.07 19.84 -20.15
C MET A 66 21.56 19.65 -20.05
N CYS A 67 20.82 20.38 -20.85
CA CYS A 67 19.36 20.29 -20.93
C CYS A 67 18.93 19.90 -22.34
N ILE A 68 18.04 18.92 -22.45
CA ILE A 68 17.31 18.63 -23.68
C ILE A 68 16.01 19.42 -23.63
N GLU A 69 15.99 20.50 -24.40
CA GLU A 69 14.82 21.37 -24.52
C GLU A 69 13.71 20.71 -25.34
N GLU A 70 14.05 19.90 -26.35
CA GLU A 70 13.08 19.19 -27.20
C GLU A 70 13.66 17.85 -27.70
N PHE A 71 12.80 16.83 -27.80
CA PHE A 71 13.16 15.55 -28.44
C PHE A 71 12.73 15.57 -29.91
N PRO A 72 13.41 14.79 -30.78
CA PRO A 72 12.94 14.59 -32.16
C PRO A 72 11.48 14.10 -32.23
N ASP A 73 10.74 14.59 -33.22
CA ASP A 73 9.32 14.23 -33.41
C ASP A 73 9.11 12.74 -33.66
N GLY A 74 8.03 12.20 -33.10
CA GLY A 74 7.57 10.83 -33.38
C GLY A 74 8.40 9.71 -32.77
N ILE A 75 9.38 10.01 -31.91
CA ILE A 75 10.18 8.96 -31.25
C ILE A 75 9.44 8.31 -30.08
N SER A 76 9.66 6.99 -29.92
CA SER A 76 9.07 6.20 -28.84
C SER A 76 9.68 6.51 -27.48
N THR A 77 9.06 6.02 -26.40
CA THR A 77 9.56 6.12 -25.02
C THR A 77 11.01 5.65 -24.89
N SER A 78 11.34 4.47 -25.42
CA SER A 78 12.70 3.91 -25.36
C SER A 78 13.70 4.76 -26.16
N MET A 79 13.27 5.30 -27.30
CA MET A 79 14.12 6.17 -28.11
C MET A 79 14.45 7.51 -27.42
N ARG A 80 13.57 8.01 -26.53
CA ARG A 80 13.88 9.20 -25.71
C ARG A 80 14.99 8.93 -24.70
N ASP A 81 14.98 7.80 -24.01
CA ASP A 81 16.09 7.40 -23.13
C ASP A 81 17.40 7.28 -23.92
N PHE A 82 17.37 6.60 -25.07
CA PHE A 82 18.54 6.43 -25.93
C PHE A 82 19.10 7.78 -26.37
N TYR A 83 18.22 8.68 -26.83
CA TYR A 83 18.61 10.01 -27.26
C TYR A 83 19.23 10.80 -26.11
N GLN A 84 18.61 10.80 -24.92
CA GLN A 84 19.11 11.55 -23.78
C GLN A 84 20.49 11.03 -23.32
N ARG A 85 20.69 9.72 -23.30
CA ARG A 85 21.99 9.14 -22.95
C ARG A 85 23.05 9.40 -24.01
N GLN A 86 22.69 9.34 -25.28
CA GLN A 86 23.60 9.68 -26.38
C GLN A 86 24.01 11.16 -26.33
N TYR A 87 23.11 12.04 -25.88
CA TYR A 87 23.38 13.47 -25.71
C TYR A 87 24.52 13.75 -24.70
N LEU A 88 24.79 12.82 -23.76
CA LEU A 88 25.92 12.91 -22.84
C LEU A 88 27.27 13.03 -23.56
N LEU A 89 27.39 12.54 -24.79
CA LEU A 89 28.63 12.63 -25.57
C LEU A 89 29.06 14.07 -25.87
N ASN A 90 28.11 15.00 -26.01
CA ASN A 90 28.39 16.43 -26.20
C ASN A 90 29.04 17.04 -24.94
N GLY A 91 28.75 16.45 -23.78
CA GLY A 91 29.34 16.83 -22.50
C GLY A 91 30.81 16.43 -22.34
N ILE A 92 31.32 15.55 -23.21
CA ILE A 92 32.69 15.01 -23.11
C ILE A 92 33.50 15.24 -24.40
N GLU A 93 33.17 16.29 -25.16
CA GLU A 93 33.90 16.66 -26.38
C GLU A 93 35.33 17.12 -26.09
N ASP A 94 35.54 17.75 -24.93
CA ASP A 94 36.84 18.21 -24.47
C ASP A 94 37.69 17.12 -23.82
N ALA A 95 37.17 15.89 -23.69
CA ALA A 95 37.87 14.75 -23.09
C ALA A 95 38.95 14.17 -24.03
N ASP A 96 40.11 13.85 -23.49
CA ASP A 96 41.20 13.19 -24.21
C ASP A 96 40.93 11.69 -24.37
N ASP A 97 41.60 11.04 -25.32
CA ASP A 97 41.42 9.61 -25.65
C ASP A 97 41.57 8.65 -24.46
N ASP A 98 42.47 8.98 -23.53
CA ASP A 98 42.73 8.19 -22.33
C ASP A 98 41.90 8.63 -21.11
N ASP A 99 41.09 9.69 -21.20
CA ASP A 99 40.20 10.10 -20.11
C ASP A 99 39.14 9.02 -19.82
N LEU A 100 38.78 8.90 -18.53
CA LEU A 100 37.84 7.90 -18.05
C LEU A 100 36.43 8.50 -18.06
N ILE A 101 35.53 7.86 -18.80
CA ILE A 101 34.13 8.27 -18.91
C ILE A 101 33.27 7.26 -18.15
N ILE A 102 32.64 7.70 -17.06
CA ILE A 102 31.65 6.91 -16.31
C ILE A 102 30.27 7.20 -16.90
N MET A 103 29.50 6.15 -17.14
CA MET A 103 28.12 6.20 -17.64
C MET A 103 27.20 5.52 -16.64
N SER A 104 26.36 6.30 -15.96
CA SER A 104 25.40 5.81 -14.96
C SER A 104 24.10 6.63 -14.96
N ASP A 105 23.22 6.33 -14.01
CA ASP A 105 22.09 7.17 -13.61
C ASP A 105 22.41 7.82 -12.24
N VAL A 106 21.65 8.86 -11.86
CA VAL A 106 21.93 9.64 -10.63
C VAL A 106 21.90 8.78 -9.36
N ASP A 107 21.04 7.77 -9.33
CA ASP A 107 20.84 6.82 -8.22
C ASP A 107 21.87 5.69 -8.19
N GLU A 108 22.81 5.66 -9.14
CA GLU A 108 23.90 4.67 -9.24
C GLU A 108 25.22 5.30 -8.81
N ILE A 109 25.48 5.35 -7.50
CA ILE A 109 26.61 6.05 -6.90
C ILE A 109 27.78 5.08 -6.76
N LEU A 110 28.92 5.40 -7.37
CA LEU A 110 30.12 4.57 -7.30
C LEU A 110 30.94 4.86 -6.03
N ARG A 111 31.67 3.85 -5.57
CA ARG A 111 32.72 4.00 -4.56
C ARG A 111 33.99 4.54 -5.20
N VAL A 112 34.66 5.47 -4.53
CA VAL A 112 35.95 6.02 -4.98
C VAL A 112 36.97 4.91 -5.32
N PRO A 113 37.18 3.87 -4.47
CA PRO A 113 38.08 2.76 -4.82
C PRO A 113 37.72 1.99 -6.10
N ALA A 114 36.45 1.96 -6.50
CA ALA A 114 36.04 1.32 -7.76
C ALA A 114 36.44 2.17 -8.97
N ILE A 115 36.30 3.49 -8.86
CA ILE A 115 36.73 4.45 -9.89
C ILE A 115 38.26 4.41 -10.04
N GLU A 116 39.01 4.38 -8.94
CA GLU A 116 40.49 4.29 -8.97
C GLU A 116 40.98 3.02 -9.69
N LYS A 117 40.34 1.88 -9.43
CA LYS A 117 40.62 0.62 -10.14
C LYS A 117 40.29 0.70 -11.63
N ALA A 118 39.21 1.39 -12.01
CA ALA A 118 38.88 1.62 -13.42
C ALA A 118 39.88 2.56 -14.10
N LEU A 119 40.36 3.59 -13.39
CA LEU A 119 41.41 4.50 -13.86
C LEU A 119 42.76 3.81 -14.04
N ALA A 120 43.00 2.69 -13.36
CA ALA A 120 44.20 1.86 -13.57
C ALA A 120 44.09 0.87 -14.75
N PHE A 121 42.91 0.78 -15.39
CA PHE A 121 42.63 -0.18 -16.45
C PHE A 121 42.46 0.50 -17.81
N ASP A 122 43.06 -0.06 -18.86
CA ASP A 122 42.90 0.43 -20.24
C ASP A 122 41.82 -0.39 -20.97
N GLY A 123 40.56 0.00 -20.79
CA GLY A 123 39.43 -0.71 -21.35
C GLY A 123 38.09 -0.24 -20.79
N VAL A 124 37.16 -1.18 -20.69
CA VAL A 124 35.85 -1.01 -20.04
C VAL A 124 35.87 -1.67 -18.66
N THR A 125 35.32 -0.97 -17.67
CA THR A 125 35.04 -1.52 -16.35
C THR A 125 33.53 -1.56 -16.14
N HIS A 126 33.00 -2.75 -15.89
CA HIS A 126 31.62 -2.96 -15.46
C HIS A 126 31.51 -2.95 -13.94
N TYR A 127 30.49 -2.30 -13.41
CA TYR A 127 30.29 -2.15 -11.98
C TYR A 127 29.11 -3.00 -11.50
N ARG A 128 29.37 -3.90 -10.55
CA ARG A 128 28.33 -4.64 -9.83
C ARG A 128 28.11 -4.02 -8.46
N MET A 129 26.87 -3.64 -8.15
CA MET A 129 26.54 -2.91 -6.92
C MET A 129 25.28 -3.43 -6.22
N ASN A 130 25.16 -3.04 -4.95
CA ASN A 130 24.02 -3.34 -4.09
C ASN A 130 22.81 -2.49 -4.48
N ILE A 131 21.65 -3.13 -4.62
CA ILE A 131 20.38 -2.42 -4.85
C ILE A 131 19.69 -2.18 -3.53
N TYR A 132 19.31 -0.94 -3.29
CA TYR A 132 18.49 -0.51 -2.18
C TYR A 132 17.18 0.05 -2.72
N GLN A 133 16.08 -0.17 -2.00
CA GLN A 133 14.75 0.21 -2.47
C GLN A 133 13.90 0.80 -1.34
N TYR A 134 13.08 1.81 -1.66
CA TYR A 134 12.20 2.56 -0.76
C TYR A 134 12.91 3.50 0.21
N PHE A 135 13.94 2.99 0.88
CA PHE A 135 14.78 3.73 1.82
C PHE A 135 16.25 3.32 1.64
N LEU A 136 17.16 4.24 1.97
CA LEU A 136 18.61 4.00 1.87
C LEU A 136 19.04 2.78 2.67
N ASN A 137 18.35 2.47 3.76
CA ASN A 137 18.66 1.36 4.66
C ASN A 137 17.86 0.08 4.37
N MET A 138 17.36 -0.11 3.14
CA MET A 138 16.62 -1.31 2.72
C MET A 138 17.26 -1.96 1.49
N LEU A 139 17.96 -3.08 1.69
CA LEU A 139 18.74 -3.81 0.68
C LEU A 139 17.91 -4.92 0.02
N ILE A 140 17.95 -5.00 -1.32
CA ILE A 140 17.40 -6.12 -2.09
C ILE A 140 18.46 -7.21 -2.26
N ALA A 141 19.48 -6.92 -3.08
CA ALA A 141 20.48 -7.88 -3.53
C ALA A 141 21.71 -7.18 -4.14
N PRO A 142 22.89 -7.83 -4.14
CA PRO A 142 24.13 -7.35 -4.75
C PRO A 142 24.24 -7.73 -6.24
N ASP A 143 23.26 -7.36 -7.08
CA ASP A 143 23.22 -7.84 -8.48
C ASP A 143 22.92 -6.78 -9.55
N TRP A 144 23.04 -5.50 -9.22
CA TRP A 144 22.88 -4.48 -10.25
C TRP A 144 24.14 -4.30 -11.08
N GLN A 145 24.02 -4.47 -12.39
CA GLN A 145 25.15 -4.51 -13.33
C GLN A 145 24.88 -3.64 -14.57
N ALA A 146 24.50 -2.38 -14.37
CA ALA A 146 24.24 -1.42 -15.45
C ALA A 146 25.30 -0.31 -15.60
N PRO A 147 25.91 0.22 -14.52
CA PRO A 147 26.91 1.28 -14.64
C PRO A 147 28.23 0.75 -15.18
N TYR A 148 28.92 1.58 -15.96
CA TYR A 148 30.25 1.25 -16.47
C TYR A 148 31.13 2.48 -16.60
N ALA A 149 32.44 2.23 -16.71
CA ALA A 149 33.40 3.23 -17.13
C ALA A 149 34.18 2.75 -18.35
N ILE A 150 34.57 3.69 -19.22
CA ILE A 150 35.25 3.40 -20.49
C ILE A 150 36.25 4.50 -20.81
N ARG A 151 37.41 4.14 -21.39
CA ARG A 151 38.29 5.16 -21.99
C ARG A 151 37.63 5.78 -23.21
N LYS A 152 37.70 7.11 -23.33
CA LYS A 152 37.09 7.86 -24.43
C LYS A 152 37.38 7.24 -25.81
N LYS A 153 38.61 6.81 -26.07
CA LYS A 153 39.05 6.15 -27.33
C LYS A 153 38.25 4.89 -27.72
N TYR A 154 37.62 4.21 -26.76
CA TYR A 154 36.85 2.99 -27.01
C TYR A 154 35.36 3.24 -27.28
N ILE A 155 34.82 4.43 -26.98
CA ILE A 155 33.39 4.76 -27.23
C ILE A 155 32.99 4.50 -28.69
N PRO A 156 33.76 4.91 -29.72
CA PRO A 156 33.40 4.62 -31.12
C PRO A 156 33.29 3.12 -31.44
N ARG A 157 34.03 2.25 -30.73
CA ARG A 157 33.98 0.80 -30.93
C ARG A 157 32.68 0.19 -30.38
N LEU A 158 32.11 0.74 -29.32
CA LEU A 158 30.79 0.34 -28.83
C LEU A 158 29.69 0.66 -29.86
N ALA A 159 29.79 1.81 -30.53
CA ALA A 159 28.84 2.21 -31.56
C ALA A 159 28.87 1.27 -32.78
N ILE A 160 30.06 0.78 -33.16
CA ILE A 160 30.22 -0.18 -34.26
C ILE A 160 29.65 -1.56 -33.90
N ALA A 161 29.78 -1.98 -32.63
CA ALA A 161 29.27 -3.26 -32.15
C ALA A 161 27.74 -3.27 -31.89
N CYS A 162 27.06 -2.12 -32.01
CA CYS A 162 25.62 -2.02 -31.77
C CYS A 162 24.82 -2.21 -33.06
N GLU A 163 23.87 -3.15 -33.06
CA GLU A 163 22.97 -3.40 -34.19
C GLU A 163 22.07 -2.19 -34.50
N GLU A 164 21.67 -1.47 -33.46
CA GLU A 164 20.89 -0.24 -33.56
C GLU A 164 21.82 0.99 -33.51
N LYS A 165 22.19 1.50 -34.68
CA LYS A 165 23.06 2.69 -34.78
C LYS A 165 22.47 3.87 -33.99
N GLY A 166 23.22 4.34 -32.98
CA GLY A 166 22.86 5.50 -32.16
C GLY A 166 22.27 5.19 -30.78
N SER A 167 22.09 3.92 -30.40
CA SER A 167 21.65 3.50 -29.05
C SER A 167 22.77 2.85 -28.23
N SER A 168 24.02 2.92 -28.70
CA SER A 168 25.12 2.13 -28.16
C SER A 168 25.42 2.36 -26.69
N LEU A 169 25.20 3.58 -26.15
CA LEU A 169 25.46 3.85 -24.74
C LEU A 169 24.41 3.25 -23.80
N THR A 170 23.12 3.29 -24.17
CA THR A 170 22.07 2.62 -23.37
C THR A 170 22.19 1.11 -23.53
N PHE A 171 22.37 0.62 -24.76
CA PHE A 171 22.54 -0.82 -25.01
C PHE A 171 23.75 -1.38 -24.27
N ALA A 172 24.84 -0.60 -24.16
CA ALA A 172 26.03 -1.00 -23.42
C ALA A 172 25.77 -1.29 -21.93
N ARG A 173 24.83 -0.59 -21.28
CA ARG A 173 24.51 -0.83 -19.85
C ARG A 173 24.12 -2.29 -19.59
N PHE A 174 23.41 -2.93 -20.52
CA PHE A 174 22.87 -4.28 -20.32
C PHE A 174 23.56 -5.37 -21.16
N HIS A 175 24.43 -4.98 -22.10
CA HIS A 175 25.03 -5.92 -23.07
C HIS A 175 26.56 -5.81 -23.18
N MET A 176 27.23 -5.20 -22.21
CA MET A 176 28.66 -4.96 -22.30
C MET A 176 29.55 -6.18 -22.56
N PRO A 177 29.33 -7.37 -21.95
CA PRO A 177 30.15 -8.54 -22.24
C PRO A 177 30.13 -8.96 -23.73
N ARG A 178 29.01 -8.68 -24.41
CA ARG A 178 28.87 -8.89 -25.85
C ARG A 178 29.61 -7.79 -26.61
N LEU A 179 29.34 -6.52 -26.31
CA LEU A 179 29.91 -5.38 -27.04
C LEU A 179 31.43 -5.29 -26.93
N THR A 180 32.01 -5.62 -25.78
CA THR A 180 33.47 -5.60 -25.60
C THR A 180 34.16 -6.71 -26.39
N ARG A 181 33.52 -7.88 -26.53
CA ARG A 181 34.00 -8.97 -27.39
C ARG A 181 33.96 -8.57 -28.86
N GLU A 182 32.83 -8.04 -29.33
CA GLU A 182 32.65 -7.64 -30.73
C GLU A 182 33.50 -6.42 -31.10
N GLY A 183 33.63 -5.45 -30.19
CA GLY A 183 34.45 -4.25 -30.36
C GLY A 183 35.94 -4.44 -30.07
N ASN A 184 36.37 -5.65 -29.69
CA ASN A 184 37.73 -5.98 -29.24
C ASN A 184 38.27 -4.97 -28.21
N ILE A 185 37.54 -4.82 -27.11
CA ILE A 185 37.83 -3.90 -26.00
C ILE A 185 38.13 -4.73 -24.76
N PRO A 186 39.28 -4.52 -24.06
CA PRO A 186 39.52 -5.16 -22.78
C PRO A 186 38.40 -4.83 -21.78
N CYS A 187 37.95 -5.83 -21.02
CA CYS A 187 36.83 -5.69 -20.09
C CYS A 187 37.18 -6.31 -18.74
N GLN A 188 36.83 -5.62 -17.66
CA GLN A 188 36.88 -6.13 -16.28
C GLN A 188 35.57 -5.84 -15.55
N THR A 189 35.29 -6.59 -14.49
CA THR A 189 34.15 -6.34 -13.60
C THR A 189 34.66 -6.06 -12.19
N ILE A 190 34.11 -5.04 -11.54
CA ILE A 190 34.35 -4.74 -10.13
C ILE A 190 33.08 -5.02 -9.35
N ASP A 191 33.21 -5.90 -8.36
CA ASP A 191 32.16 -6.19 -7.39
C ASP A 191 32.17 -5.20 -6.24
N ASP A 192 31.02 -5.03 -5.59
CA ASP A 192 30.80 -4.06 -4.52
C ASP A 192 31.24 -2.64 -4.94
N ALA A 193 30.92 -2.27 -6.18
CA ALA A 193 31.40 -1.07 -6.81
C ALA A 193 30.68 0.21 -6.34
N GLY A 194 29.55 0.08 -5.65
CA GLY A 194 28.70 1.23 -5.32
C GLY A 194 27.36 0.84 -4.70
N TRP A 195 26.42 1.77 -4.83
CA TRP A 195 25.04 1.65 -4.38
C TRP A 195 24.09 2.08 -5.49
N HIS A 196 23.04 1.30 -5.71
CA HIS A 196 21.91 1.67 -6.56
C HIS A 196 20.70 1.97 -5.67
N PHE A 197 20.36 3.24 -5.51
CA PHE A 197 19.32 3.72 -4.61
C PHE A 197 18.00 3.97 -5.35
N THR A 198 17.24 2.92 -5.62
CA THR A 198 16.03 3.01 -6.46
C THR A 198 14.75 3.29 -5.65
N PHE A 199 13.79 4.01 -6.26
CA PHE A 199 12.47 4.30 -5.65
C PHE A 199 12.54 4.85 -4.21
N MET A 200 13.45 5.80 -3.95
CA MET A 200 13.69 6.36 -2.62
C MET A 200 12.62 7.36 -2.17
N GLY A 201 12.41 7.46 -0.85
CA GLY A 201 11.58 8.49 -0.22
C GLY A 201 10.24 8.00 0.32
N GLY A 202 10.07 6.67 0.49
CA GLY A 202 8.87 6.09 1.09
C GLY A 202 7.59 6.26 0.27
N PHE A 203 6.44 6.28 0.95
CA PHE A 203 5.11 6.18 0.34
C PHE A 203 4.85 7.21 -0.75
N ASP A 204 5.00 8.50 -0.44
CA ASP A 204 4.64 9.58 -1.37
C ASP A 204 5.56 9.61 -2.60
N ALA A 205 6.86 9.41 -2.41
CA ALA A 205 7.83 9.40 -3.49
C ALA A 205 7.63 8.18 -4.42
N VAL A 206 7.40 6.99 -3.84
CA VAL A 206 7.12 5.77 -4.61
C VAL A 206 5.82 5.91 -5.37
N LYS A 207 4.76 6.44 -4.74
CA LYS A 207 3.47 6.70 -5.36
C LYS A 207 3.60 7.66 -6.54
N ALA A 208 4.33 8.76 -6.38
CA ALA A 208 4.60 9.71 -7.45
C ALA A 208 5.37 9.05 -8.62
N LYS A 209 6.41 8.27 -8.31
CA LYS A 209 7.24 7.59 -9.31
C LYS A 209 6.45 6.54 -10.10
N LEU A 210 5.62 5.72 -9.43
CA LEU A 210 4.77 4.72 -10.08
C LEU A 210 3.73 5.33 -11.02
N ARG A 211 3.18 6.51 -10.67
CA ARG A 211 2.22 7.23 -11.53
C ARG A 211 2.86 7.85 -12.76
N ALA A 212 4.13 8.24 -12.67
CA ALA A 212 4.88 8.81 -13.79
C ALA A 212 5.56 7.75 -14.67
N TYR A 213 5.53 6.48 -14.27
CA TYR A 213 6.25 5.39 -14.92
C TYR A 213 5.64 5.04 -16.29
N ALA A 214 6.47 4.68 -17.26
CA ALA A 214 6.00 4.30 -18.61
C ALA A 214 5.09 3.06 -18.60
N HIS A 215 5.22 2.22 -17.58
CA HIS A 215 4.44 1.01 -17.37
C HIS A 215 3.37 1.19 -16.27
N ALA A 216 2.90 2.42 -16.04
CA ALA A 216 1.94 2.71 -14.96
C ALA A 216 0.59 1.97 -15.10
N ASP A 217 0.27 1.47 -16.29
CA ASP A 217 -0.95 0.70 -16.60
C ASP A 217 -0.74 -0.83 -16.59
N ASP A 218 0.50 -1.29 -16.40
CA ASP A 218 0.78 -2.73 -16.25
C ASP A 218 0.13 -3.26 -14.97
N TYR A 219 -0.12 -4.57 -14.93
CA TYR A 219 -0.88 -5.21 -13.86
C TYR A 219 -0.38 -4.84 -12.46
N TRP A 220 0.93 -4.96 -12.20
CA TRP A 220 1.48 -4.72 -10.87
C TRP A 220 1.40 -3.23 -10.44
N PRO A 221 1.88 -2.25 -11.24
CA PRO A 221 1.73 -0.83 -10.91
C PRO A 221 0.28 -0.36 -10.80
N ALA A 222 -0.63 -0.91 -11.64
CA ALA A 222 -2.05 -0.58 -11.57
C ALA A 222 -2.68 -0.97 -10.23
N MET A 223 -2.27 -2.11 -9.65
CA MET A 223 -2.70 -2.52 -8.30
C MET A 223 -2.19 -1.57 -7.22
N MET A 224 -1.00 -0.98 -7.38
CA MET A 224 -0.41 -0.05 -6.42
C MET A 224 -1.03 1.36 -6.44
N ARG A 225 -2.08 1.57 -7.25
CA ARG A 225 -2.91 2.80 -7.18
C ARG A 225 -3.80 2.83 -5.94
N ASP A 226 -4.04 1.67 -5.33
CA ASP A 226 -4.66 1.55 -4.02
C ASP A 226 -3.64 1.92 -2.94
N ASP A 227 -3.92 3.01 -2.23
CA ASP A 227 -3.05 3.55 -1.19
C ASP A 227 -2.87 2.58 -0.01
N GLU A 228 -3.91 1.84 0.38
CA GLU A 228 -3.80 0.84 1.45
C GLU A 228 -2.87 -0.29 1.00
N ARG A 229 -3.01 -0.75 -0.25
CA ARG A 229 -2.15 -1.80 -0.81
C ARG A 229 -0.70 -1.37 -0.93
N LEU A 230 -0.44 -0.16 -1.44
CA LEU A 230 0.92 0.36 -1.57
C LEU A 230 1.58 0.50 -0.18
N GLN A 231 0.85 1.02 0.80
CA GLN A 231 1.35 1.13 2.18
C GLN A 231 1.68 -0.26 2.75
N GLN A 232 0.85 -1.27 2.52
CA GLN A 232 1.14 -2.65 2.94
C GLN A 232 2.41 -3.21 2.30
N VAL A 233 2.62 -2.99 1.00
CA VAL A 233 3.84 -3.39 0.27
C VAL A 233 5.08 -2.76 0.91
N LEU A 234 5.01 -1.47 1.26
CA LEU A 234 6.10 -0.74 1.92
C LEU A 234 6.34 -1.19 3.37
N ASP A 235 5.27 -1.51 4.12
CA ASP A 235 5.36 -1.96 5.51
C ASP A 235 5.92 -3.38 5.65
N ILE A 236 5.56 -4.26 4.72
CA ILE A 236 6.14 -5.61 4.63
C ILE A 236 7.56 -5.55 4.05
N GLY A 237 7.82 -4.61 3.15
CA GLY A 237 9.07 -4.52 2.38
C GLY A 237 9.06 -5.46 1.18
N ILE A 238 7.95 -5.57 0.44
CA ILE A 238 7.88 -6.38 -0.79
C ILE A 238 8.57 -5.61 -1.91
N LYS A 239 9.47 -6.27 -2.64
CA LYS A 239 10.19 -5.71 -3.79
C LYS A 239 9.22 -5.28 -4.90
N ILE A 240 9.48 -4.14 -5.55
CA ILE A 240 8.71 -3.68 -6.71
C ILE A 240 8.72 -4.75 -7.80
N TRP A 241 7.57 -4.96 -8.45
CA TRP A 241 7.33 -6.03 -9.44
C TRP A 241 7.38 -7.46 -8.89
N SER A 242 7.39 -7.62 -7.56
CA SER A 242 7.32 -8.92 -6.91
C SER A 242 6.03 -9.08 -6.09
N ALA A 243 5.71 -10.33 -5.78
CA ALA A 243 4.64 -10.70 -4.85
C ALA A 243 5.18 -11.29 -3.54
N ASP A 244 6.39 -11.84 -3.55
CA ASP A 244 6.95 -12.66 -2.47
C ASP A 244 8.45 -12.45 -2.20
N GLU A 245 9.15 -11.62 -2.98
CA GLU A 245 10.53 -11.22 -2.68
C GLU A 245 10.54 -10.01 -1.74
N LEU A 246 11.37 -10.10 -0.70
CA LEU A 246 11.52 -9.04 0.30
C LEU A 246 12.74 -8.17 0.04
N VAL A 247 12.64 -6.95 0.56
CA VAL A 247 13.72 -5.99 0.74
C VAL A 247 14.00 -5.90 2.24
N HIS A 248 15.26 -6.01 2.63
CA HIS A 248 15.65 -6.20 4.02
C HIS A 248 16.27 -4.94 4.62
N TYR A 249 15.85 -4.59 5.83
CA TYR A 249 16.53 -3.55 6.60
C TYR A 249 17.97 -3.96 6.91
N VAL A 250 18.90 -3.05 6.64
CA VAL A 250 20.30 -3.17 7.02
C VAL A 250 20.72 -1.91 7.77
N PRO A 251 21.63 -2.00 8.76
CA PRO A 251 22.13 -0.81 9.43
C PRO A 251 22.88 0.09 8.43
N ILE A 252 22.79 1.39 8.65
CA ILE A 252 23.72 2.34 8.01
C ILE A 252 25.02 2.24 8.78
N ASP A 253 26.03 1.66 8.14
CA ASP A 253 27.35 1.41 8.70
C ASP A 253 28.44 2.10 7.86
N GLU A 254 29.71 1.78 8.12
CA GLU A 254 30.87 2.33 7.43
C GLU A 254 30.90 2.07 5.91
N THR A 255 30.06 1.17 5.40
CA THR A 255 29.98 0.83 3.97
C THR A 255 29.09 1.77 3.17
N TYR A 256 28.51 2.80 3.79
CA TYR A 256 27.67 3.82 3.15
C TYR A 256 28.46 5.09 2.79
N PRO A 257 27.96 5.90 1.83
CA PRO A 257 28.57 7.19 1.51
C PRO A 257 28.73 8.03 2.76
N ARG A 258 29.87 8.71 2.90
CA ARG A 258 30.18 9.47 4.12
C ARG A 258 29.09 10.48 4.45
N PHE A 259 28.57 11.17 3.43
CA PHE A 259 27.48 12.12 3.60
C PHE A 259 26.22 11.50 4.22
N VAL A 260 25.88 10.26 3.86
CA VAL A 260 24.72 9.56 4.46
C VAL A 260 24.94 9.31 5.94
N ARG A 261 26.15 8.87 6.32
CA ARG A 261 26.51 8.57 7.71
C ARG A 261 26.51 9.82 8.59
N ASP A 262 27.02 10.92 8.05
CA ASP A 262 27.12 12.20 8.76
C ASP A 262 25.75 12.90 8.88
N ASN A 263 24.74 12.51 8.08
CA ASN A 263 23.43 13.19 8.00
C ASN A 263 22.21 12.27 8.24
N ILE A 264 22.36 11.17 9.00
CA ILE A 264 21.27 10.19 9.25
C ILE A 264 19.98 10.85 9.75
N THR A 265 20.07 11.80 10.69
CA THR A 265 18.89 12.48 11.26
C THR A 265 18.14 13.31 10.23
N ASP A 266 18.86 14.10 9.40
CA ASP A 266 18.26 14.91 8.34
C ASP A 266 17.62 14.02 7.26
N LEU A 267 18.33 12.99 6.83
CA LEU A 267 17.85 12.05 5.81
C LEU A 267 16.66 11.21 6.32
N THR A 268 16.58 10.93 7.62
CA THR A 268 15.38 10.36 8.25
C THR A 268 14.23 11.35 8.24
N GLY A 269 14.47 12.63 8.57
CA GLY A 269 13.47 13.71 8.50
C GLY A 269 12.92 13.94 7.08
N LYS A 270 13.75 13.71 6.06
CA LYS A 270 13.37 13.75 4.63
C LYS A 270 12.69 12.47 4.14
N GLY A 271 12.54 11.44 4.98
CA GLY A 271 11.90 10.17 4.61
C GLY A 271 12.77 9.25 3.73
N LEU A 272 14.08 9.48 3.65
CA LEU A 272 15.02 8.64 2.89
C LEU A 272 15.57 7.47 3.71
N ILE A 273 15.53 7.58 5.04
CA ILE A 273 15.91 6.51 5.97
C ILE A 273 14.69 6.21 6.85
N ARG A 274 14.35 4.93 6.99
CA ARG A 274 13.24 4.52 7.87
C ARG A 274 13.76 3.95 9.17
N ASN A 275 13.22 4.44 10.28
CA ASN A 275 13.52 3.93 11.61
C ASN A 275 13.04 2.47 11.75
N ILE A 276 13.92 1.59 12.25
CA ILE A 276 13.63 0.16 12.34
C ILE A 276 12.53 -0.17 13.36
N PHE A 277 12.38 0.63 14.43
CA PHE A 277 11.30 0.44 15.41
C PHE A 277 9.95 0.86 14.84
N ASP A 278 9.91 1.92 14.03
CA ASP A 278 8.69 2.36 13.35
C ASP A 278 8.27 1.34 12.28
N ALA A 279 9.24 0.78 11.54
CA ALA A 279 9.00 -0.32 10.62
C ALA A 279 8.41 -1.54 11.34
N HIS A 280 9.02 -1.95 12.45
CA HIS A 280 8.55 -3.08 13.25
C HIS A 280 7.13 -2.84 13.81
N SER A 281 6.86 -1.65 14.35
CA SER A 281 5.53 -1.28 14.85
C SER A 281 4.47 -1.31 13.76
N SER A 282 4.83 -0.88 12.54
CA SER A 282 3.92 -0.93 11.38
C SER A 282 3.59 -2.37 10.99
N LEU A 283 4.59 -3.26 10.97
CA LEU A 283 4.39 -4.69 10.71
C LEU A 283 3.53 -5.36 11.79
N GLN A 284 3.72 -5.04 13.07
CA GLN A 284 2.89 -5.54 14.17
C GLN A 284 1.42 -5.15 13.99
N ARG A 285 1.14 -3.89 13.63
CA ARG A 285 -0.23 -3.41 13.37
C ARG A 285 -0.85 -4.14 12.19
N LEU A 286 -0.12 -4.25 11.08
CA LEU A 286 -0.57 -4.98 9.89
C LEU A 286 -0.89 -6.44 10.20
N TYR A 287 -0.05 -7.11 10.99
CA TYR A 287 -0.29 -8.49 11.41
C TYR A 287 -1.55 -8.62 12.28
N MET A 288 -1.79 -7.69 13.22
CA MET A 288 -3.01 -7.68 14.02
C MET A 288 -4.26 -7.45 13.17
N ASP A 289 -4.21 -6.54 12.20
CA ASP A 289 -5.35 -6.27 11.31
C ASP A 289 -5.60 -7.44 10.36
N LEU A 290 -4.55 -8.10 9.85
CA LEU A 290 -4.68 -9.32 9.05
C LEU A 290 -5.37 -10.44 9.85
N ARG A 291 -4.98 -10.66 11.12
CA ARG A 291 -5.64 -11.64 11.98
C ARG A 291 -7.11 -11.31 12.20
N ARG A 292 -7.46 -10.02 12.38
CA ARG A 292 -8.84 -9.59 12.53
C ARG A 292 -9.65 -9.83 11.25
N LYS A 293 -9.13 -9.42 10.09
CA LYS A 293 -9.75 -9.69 8.77
C LYS A 293 -9.93 -11.19 8.53
N PHE A 294 -8.94 -12.01 8.89
CA PHE A 294 -9.04 -13.47 8.80
C PHE A 294 -10.11 -14.05 9.74
N ALA A 295 -10.24 -13.53 10.97
CA ALA A 295 -11.30 -13.93 11.88
C ALA A 295 -12.69 -13.59 11.30
N PHE A 296 -12.84 -12.39 10.72
CA PHE A 296 -14.09 -11.97 10.07
C PHE A 296 -14.49 -12.90 8.92
N SER A 297 -13.55 -13.35 8.09
CA SER A 297 -13.81 -14.33 7.04
C SER A 297 -14.12 -15.75 7.53
N ASN A 298 -14.04 -16.00 8.84
CA ASN A 298 -14.26 -17.32 9.45
C ASN A 298 -15.32 -17.30 10.58
N LEU A 299 -16.22 -16.31 10.62
CA LEU A 299 -17.19 -16.17 11.71
C LEU A 299 -18.20 -17.31 11.79
N GLY A 300 -18.62 -17.86 10.65
CA GLY A 300 -19.50 -19.04 10.60
C GLY A 300 -18.78 -20.38 10.79
N ASN A 301 -17.46 -20.38 10.99
CA ASN A 301 -16.66 -21.60 11.06
C ASN A 301 -16.29 -21.95 12.51
N ASN A 302 -16.73 -23.13 12.97
CA ASN A 302 -16.47 -23.63 14.32
C ASN A 302 -15.10 -24.32 14.49
N HIS A 303 -14.26 -24.36 13.46
CA HIS A 303 -12.91 -24.91 13.56
C HIS A 303 -11.95 -23.88 14.15
N LYS A 304 -11.19 -24.30 15.17
CA LYS A 304 -10.09 -23.52 15.73
C LYS A 304 -8.96 -23.38 14.72
N ARG A 305 -8.39 -22.18 14.62
CA ARG A 305 -7.35 -21.83 13.62
C ARG A 305 -6.06 -21.41 14.32
N GLN A 306 -4.92 -21.92 13.84
CA GLN A 306 -3.61 -21.58 14.41
C GLN A 306 -3.29 -20.09 14.22
N GLU A 307 -3.68 -19.53 13.08
CA GLU A 307 -3.54 -18.12 12.70
C GLU A 307 -4.26 -17.18 13.68
N LEU A 308 -5.33 -17.69 14.31
CA LEU A 308 -6.08 -16.99 15.35
C LEU A 308 -5.59 -17.32 16.75
N GLY A 309 -4.60 -18.20 16.94
CA GLY A 309 -4.14 -18.61 18.26
C GLY A 309 -4.98 -19.76 18.85
N ASN A 310 -5.47 -20.65 18.01
CA ASN A 310 -6.37 -21.76 18.34
C ASN A 310 -7.75 -21.32 18.87
N PHE A 311 -8.23 -20.18 18.38
CA PHE A 311 -9.61 -19.73 18.52
C PHE A 311 -10.39 -19.97 17.22
N THR A 312 -11.71 -20.11 17.30
CA THR A 312 -12.62 -19.87 16.17
C THR A 312 -12.68 -18.36 15.86
N GLY A 313 -13.31 -17.97 14.74
CA GLY A 313 -13.50 -16.56 14.40
C GLY A 313 -14.24 -15.79 15.50
N LEU A 314 -15.33 -16.37 16.03
CA LEU A 314 -16.14 -15.77 17.10
C LEU A 314 -15.41 -15.72 18.44
N GLU A 315 -14.75 -16.81 18.84
CA GLU A 315 -13.96 -16.82 20.08
C GLU A 315 -12.84 -15.77 20.05
N TYR A 316 -12.21 -15.55 18.88
CA TYR A 316 -11.18 -14.51 18.71
C TYR A 316 -11.76 -13.10 18.88
N LEU A 317 -12.94 -12.81 18.31
CA LEU A 317 -13.57 -11.50 18.48
C LEU A 317 -14.02 -11.26 19.92
N ASP A 318 -14.57 -12.28 20.57
CA ASP A 318 -14.95 -12.23 21.99
C ASP A 318 -13.74 -11.91 22.86
N TYR A 319 -12.65 -12.67 22.68
CA TYR A 319 -11.40 -12.49 23.40
C TYR A 319 -10.77 -11.11 23.21
N THR A 320 -10.84 -10.56 21.99
CA THR A 320 -10.20 -9.27 21.66
C THR A 320 -11.07 -8.05 21.97
N SER A 321 -12.35 -8.24 22.31
CA SER A 321 -13.31 -7.15 22.61
C SER A 321 -13.38 -6.07 21.51
N LYS A 322 -13.12 -6.42 20.25
CA LYS A 322 -13.11 -5.50 19.10
C LYS A 322 -13.97 -6.05 17.96
N PRO A 323 -15.31 -6.01 18.07
CA PRO A 323 -16.12 -6.92 17.29
C PRO A 323 -16.91 -6.24 16.17
N GLU A 324 -16.72 -4.96 15.86
CA GLU A 324 -17.42 -4.36 14.72
C GLU A 324 -17.02 -5.07 13.42
N VAL A 325 -17.97 -5.84 12.88
CA VAL A 325 -17.77 -6.65 11.68
C VAL A 325 -18.39 -5.89 10.50
N PRO A 326 -17.60 -5.52 9.47
CA PRO A 326 -18.17 -4.97 8.25
C PRO A 326 -19.14 -5.98 7.63
N LEU A 327 -20.30 -5.51 7.19
CA LEU A 327 -21.34 -6.38 6.61
C LEU A 327 -20.84 -7.21 5.42
N SER A 328 -19.80 -6.76 4.72
CA SER A 328 -19.15 -7.50 3.62
C SER A 328 -18.48 -8.82 4.05
N TYR A 329 -18.20 -9.00 5.34
CA TYR A 329 -17.67 -10.26 5.90
C TYR A 329 -18.75 -11.21 6.40
N ILE A 330 -20.00 -10.74 6.49
CA ILE A 330 -21.12 -11.54 6.93
C ILE A 330 -21.81 -12.06 5.67
N ASP A 331 -21.77 -13.37 5.44
CA ASP A 331 -22.27 -14.04 4.24
C ASP A 331 -23.82 -14.01 4.19
N LEU A 332 -24.37 -12.84 3.90
CA LEU A 332 -25.80 -12.58 3.76
C LEU A 332 -26.09 -12.05 2.37
N PRO A 333 -27.29 -12.34 1.81
CA PRO A 333 -27.71 -11.75 0.54
C PRO A 333 -27.73 -10.22 0.64
N ALA A 334 -27.61 -9.52 -0.49
CA ALA A 334 -27.80 -8.08 -0.54
C ALA A 334 -29.22 -7.71 -0.04
N PRO A 335 -29.39 -6.60 0.70
CA PRO A 335 -30.69 -6.19 1.20
C PRO A 335 -31.66 -5.84 0.06
N ALA A 336 -32.90 -6.29 0.21
CA ALA A 336 -33.97 -5.86 -0.66
C ALA A 336 -34.47 -4.48 -0.21
N GLY A 337 -34.10 -3.43 -0.95
CA GLY A 337 -34.64 -2.08 -0.75
C GLY A 337 -33.72 -1.12 0.02
N ARG A 338 -34.30 0.00 0.48
CA ARG A 338 -33.56 1.09 1.14
C ARG A 338 -33.70 1.00 2.67
N LEU A 339 -32.59 1.11 3.40
CA LEU A 339 -32.59 1.15 4.86
C LEU A 339 -33.38 2.37 5.37
N VAL A 340 -34.41 2.13 6.19
CA VAL A 340 -35.28 3.18 6.77
C VAL A 340 -35.22 3.24 8.29
N SER A 341 -34.65 2.23 8.93
CA SER A 341 -34.59 2.16 10.39
C SER A 341 -33.51 3.05 11.01
N HIS A 342 -32.50 3.50 10.25
CA HIS A 342 -31.34 4.21 10.77
C HIS A 342 -31.69 5.49 11.56
N ASP A 343 -32.61 6.30 11.03
CA ASP A 343 -33.02 7.58 11.63
C ASP A 343 -34.32 7.46 12.44
N ALA A 344 -34.82 6.24 12.61
CA ALA A 344 -36.05 5.96 13.33
C ALA A 344 -35.82 5.99 14.85
N THR A 345 -36.90 5.92 15.61
CA THR A 345 -36.85 5.89 17.08
C THR A 345 -37.42 4.58 17.57
N ALA A 346 -36.69 3.87 18.43
CA ALA A 346 -37.18 2.67 19.08
C ALA A 346 -37.44 2.87 20.58
N THR A 347 -38.23 1.99 21.15
CA THR A 347 -38.47 1.83 22.59
C THR A 347 -38.60 0.34 22.92
N GLN A 348 -38.69 0.00 24.21
CA GLN A 348 -38.75 -1.38 24.68
C GLN A 348 -39.61 -1.48 25.95
N SER A 349 -39.98 -2.71 26.33
CA SER A 349 -40.84 -3.00 27.49
C SER A 349 -40.24 -2.53 28.82
N SER A 350 -38.94 -2.72 28.99
CA SER A 350 -38.21 -2.40 30.22
C SER A 350 -36.71 -2.25 29.94
N ARG A 351 -35.94 -1.80 30.92
CA ARG A 351 -34.47 -1.78 30.90
C ARG A 351 -33.89 -2.63 32.01
N SER A 352 -32.90 -3.43 31.68
CA SER A 352 -32.12 -4.17 32.66
C SER A 352 -31.01 -3.33 33.30
N PRO A 353 -30.33 -3.83 34.34
CA PRO A 353 -29.18 -3.15 34.93
C PRO A 353 -27.95 -3.16 33.99
N TRP A 354 -27.98 -3.98 32.92
CA TRP A 354 -26.93 -4.05 31.90
C TRP A 354 -27.21 -3.17 30.68
N SER A 355 -28.37 -2.50 30.62
CA SER A 355 -28.67 -1.53 29.56
C SER A 355 -27.63 -0.42 29.53
N HIS A 356 -27.22 -0.01 28.33
CA HIS A 356 -26.24 1.05 28.13
C HIS A 356 -26.89 2.42 27.97
N GLY A 357 -28.12 2.48 27.44
CA GLY A 357 -28.89 3.72 27.33
C GLY A 357 -29.44 4.17 28.68
N THR A 358 -29.82 5.45 28.76
CA THR A 358 -30.32 6.13 29.96
C THR A 358 -31.84 6.11 30.12
N THR A 359 -32.57 5.84 29.03
CA THR A 359 -34.03 5.65 28.96
C THR A 359 -34.33 4.45 28.05
N GLU A 360 -35.55 3.91 28.10
CA GLU A 360 -35.99 2.80 27.24
C GLU A 360 -35.80 3.15 25.75
N GLN A 361 -36.08 4.40 25.40
CA GLN A 361 -35.92 4.90 24.04
C GLN A 361 -34.44 5.00 23.61
N ASP A 362 -33.59 5.53 24.51
CA ASP A 362 -32.15 5.69 24.27
C ASP A 362 -31.46 4.32 24.13
N ASP A 363 -31.78 3.36 25.01
CA ASP A 363 -31.22 2.00 24.95
C ASP A 363 -31.69 1.27 23.69
N ALA A 364 -33.00 1.25 23.43
CA ALA A 364 -33.61 0.54 22.30
C ALA A 364 -33.11 1.06 20.94
N SER A 365 -32.92 2.38 20.79
CA SER A 365 -32.53 3.00 19.51
C SER A 365 -31.10 2.66 19.08
N ARG A 366 -30.26 2.17 19.99
CA ARG A 366 -28.88 1.71 19.66
C ARG A 366 -28.85 0.53 18.71
N ALA A 367 -29.93 -0.25 18.61
CA ALA A 367 -30.04 -1.37 17.67
C ALA A 367 -30.22 -0.91 16.21
N LEU A 368 -30.54 0.36 15.98
CA LEU A 368 -30.90 0.87 14.66
C LEU A 368 -29.70 1.38 13.84
N THR A 369 -28.56 1.62 14.50
CA THR A 369 -27.39 2.31 13.94
C THR A 369 -26.08 1.55 14.21
N GLY A 370 -25.02 1.87 13.45
CA GLY A 370 -23.71 1.22 13.56
C GLY A 370 -23.61 -0.13 12.83
N LEU A 371 -22.52 -0.86 13.04
CA LEU A 371 -22.32 -2.21 12.50
C LEU A 371 -22.63 -3.27 13.57
N PRO A 372 -23.06 -4.48 13.16
CA PRO A 372 -23.24 -5.57 14.10
C PRO A 372 -21.89 -6.02 14.66
N ASN A 373 -21.90 -6.45 15.91
CA ASN A 373 -20.71 -6.86 16.63
C ASN A 373 -20.93 -8.09 17.54
N GLY A 374 -22.06 -8.77 17.41
CA GLY A 374 -22.41 -9.98 18.16
C GLY A 374 -22.75 -9.74 19.63
N ASN A 375 -22.52 -8.55 20.18
CA ASN A 375 -23.03 -8.16 21.50
C ASN A 375 -24.43 -7.56 21.37
N PHE A 376 -25.05 -7.22 22.50
CA PHE A 376 -26.35 -6.55 22.50
C PHE A 376 -26.20 -5.04 22.41
N SER A 377 -27.11 -4.39 21.67
CA SER A 377 -27.25 -2.93 21.65
C SER A 377 -28.21 -2.42 22.74
N PHE A 378 -29.19 -3.23 23.14
CA PHE A 378 -30.17 -2.96 24.18
C PHE A 378 -30.48 -4.23 24.98
N HIS A 379 -31.08 -4.09 26.17
CA HIS A 379 -31.37 -5.24 27.02
C HIS A 379 -32.58 -5.00 27.95
N THR A 380 -33.67 -5.75 27.77
CA THR A 380 -34.82 -5.71 28.70
C THR A 380 -34.52 -6.43 30.01
N GLU A 381 -35.34 -6.24 31.05
CA GLU A 381 -35.34 -7.09 32.24
C GLU A 381 -35.81 -8.51 31.95
N SER A 382 -35.66 -9.39 32.96
CA SER A 382 -36.31 -10.70 32.98
C SER A 382 -37.79 -10.52 33.27
N GLU A 383 -38.62 -10.61 32.25
CA GLU A 383 -40.06 -10.39 32.36
C GLU A 383 -40.86 -11.34 31.46
N GLN A 384 -42.17 -11.36 31.65
CA GLN A 384 -43.05 -12.08 30.73
C GLN A 384 -43.23 -11.25 29.46
N ASP A 385 -43.04 -11.88 28.30
CA ASP A 385 -43.27 -11.29 26.99
C ASP A 385 -42.47 -9.99 26.72
N PRO A 386 -41.14 -9.96 26.96
CA PRO A 386 -40.33 -8.76 26.72
C PRO A 386 -40.36 -8.37 25.24
N TRP A 387 -40.37 -7.07 24.97
CA TRP A 387 -40.50 -6.56 23.61
C TRP A 387 -39.66 -5.32 23.33
N TRP A 388 -39.35 -5.14 22.06
CA TRP A 388 -38.70 -3.97 21.47
C TRP A 388 -39.54 -3.52 20.27
N GLU A 389 -39.69 -2.22 20.07
CA GLU A 389 -40.47 -1.67 18.97
C GLU A 389 -39.83 -0.41 18.39
N VAL A 390 -39.85 -0.29 17.07
CA VAL A 390 -39.44 0.93 16.35
C VAL A 390 -40.62 1.62 15.69
N ASP A 391 -40.68 2.95 15.85
CA ASP A 391 -41.52 3.86 15.08
C ASP A 391 -40.71 4.45 13.93
N LEU A 392 -41.07 4.06 12.70
CA LEU A 392 -40.42 4.51 11.46
C LEU A 392 -40.83 5.94 11.06
N GLY A 393 -41.70 6.59 11.85
CA GLY A 393 -42.17 7.97 11.66
C GLY A 393 -43.24 8.14 10.59
N ARG A 394 -43.35 7.20 9.63
CA ARG A 394 -44.35 7.17 8.57
C ARG A 394 -44.75 5.74 8.22
N ASP A 395 -45.87 5.60 7.50
CA ASP A 395 -46.24 4.32 6.90
C ASP A 395 -45.28 3.99 5.75
N VAL A 396 -44.59 2.85 5.82
CA VAL A 396 -43.64 2.37 4.81
C VAL A 396 -44.06 0.99 4.31
N ASN A 397 -43.82 0.71 3.03
CA ASN A 397 -43.97 -0.64 2.48
C ASN A 397 -42.69 -1.43 2.73
N ILE A 398 -42.68 -2.25 3.78
CA ILE A 398 -41.48 -2.97 4.20
C ILE A 398 -41.15 -4.07 3.17
N ALA A 399 -39.90 -4.07 2.71
CA ALA A 399 -39.32 -5.07 1.83
C ALA A 399 -38.72 -6.22 2.64
N GLU A 400 -37.95 -5.90 3.67
CA GLU A 400 -37.15 -6.86 4.43
C GLU A 400 -36.87 -6.35 5.84
N ILE A 401 -36.81 -7.26 6.80
CA ILE A 401 -36.32 -7.00 8.16
C ILE A 401 -35.12 -7.91 8.41
N ARG A 402 -33.98 -7.36 8.84
CA ARG A 402 -32.81 -8.12 9.28
C ARG A 402 -32.62 -7.97 10.78
N ILE A 403 -32.47 -9.09 11.48
CA ILE A 403 -32.23 -9.13 12.92
C ILE A 403 -30.92 -9.86 13.17
N PHE A 404 -29.96 -9.15 13.75
CA PHE A 404 -28.71 -9.69 14.27
C PHE A 404 -28.92 -9.95 15.76
N ASN A 405 -28.86 -11.23 16.15
CA ASN A 405 -28.98 -11.61 17.56
C ASN A 405 -27.66 -11.41 18.30
N ARG A 406 -27.74 -11.32 19.63
CA ARG A 406 -26.58 -11.41 20.51
C ARG A 406 -26.05 -12.84 20.50
N ILE A 407 -24.81 -13.02 20.03
CA ILE A 407 -24.12 -14.31 20.01
C ILE A 407 -22.84 -14.33 20.86
N LEU A 408 -22.47 -13.17 21.43
CA LEU A 408 -21.35 -13.01 22.37
C LEU A 408 -21.84 -12.63 23.79
N PRO A 409 -21.14 -13.06 24.86
CA PRO A 409 -19.94 -13.92 24.84
C PRO A 409 -20.23 -15.34 24.37
N ARG A 410 -19.21 -16.02 23.84
CA ARG A 410 -19.35 -17.39 23.30
C ARG A 410 -19.33 -18.41 24.44
N LEU A 411 -20.52 -18.78 24.91
CA LEU A 411 -20.69 -19.85 25.91
C LEU A 411 -20.79 -21.23 25.23
N HIS A 412 -20.38 -22.29 25.95
CA HIS A 412 -20.35 -23.66 25.44
C HIS A 412 -21.72 -24.27 25.10
N ASP A 413 -22.80 -23.70 25.62
CA ASP A 413 -24.17 -24.22 25.53
C ASP A 413 -25.10 -23.38 24.64
N ASP A 414 -24.57 -22.37 23.94
CA ASP A 414 -25.35 -21.41 23.15
C ASP A 414 -26.46 -20.71 23.97
N ALA A 415 -26.36 -20.64 25.30
CA ALA A 415 -27.44 -20.11 26.14
C ALA A 415 -27.78 -18.64 25.86
N VAL A 416 -26.80 -17.85 25.39
CA VAL A 416 -27.00 -16.43 25.06
C VAL A 416 -27.90 -16.26 23.84
N PRO A 417 -27.57 -16.79 22.64
CA PRO A 417 -28.43 -16.63 21.48
C PRO A 417 -29.79 -17.31 21.61
N ARG A 418 -29.88 -18.42 22.38
CA ARG A 418 -31.14 -19.17 22.58
C ARG A 418 -32.23 -18.43 23.34
N ARG A 419 -31.92 -17.28 23.97
CA ARG A 419 -32.95 -16.40 24.54
C ARG A 419 -33.91 -15.83 23.49
N ALA A 420 -33.55 -15.91 22.22
CA ALA A 420 -34.37 -15.54 21.07
C ALA A 420 -35.21 -16.71 20.49
N ASP A 421 -35.20 -17.92 21.07
CA ASP A 421 -35.84 -19.11 20.49
C ASP A 421 -37.38 -18.96 20.37
N GLU A 422 -38.01 -18.11 21.17
CA GLU A 422 -39.46 -17.82 21.06
C GLU A 422 -39.75 -16.45 20.42
N MET A 423 -38.85 -15.96 19.57
CA MET A 423 -38.98 -14.66 18.91
C MET A 423 -40.17 -14.61 17.94
N GLN A 424 -40.89 -13.50 18.02
CA GLN A 424 -42.03 -13.14 17.17
C GLN A 424 -41.81 -11.73 16.63
N VAL A 425 -42.12 -11.51 15.36
CA VAL A 425 -42.05 -10.19 14.71
C VAL A 425 -43.43 -9.78 14.25
N TYR A 426 -43.82 -8.58 14.66
CA TYR A 426 -45.11 -7.98 14.39
C TYR A 426 -44.94 -6.66 13.65
N VAL A 427 -45.91 -6.34 12.80
CA VAL A 427 -45.99 -5.06 12.10
C VAL A 427 -47.35 -4.40 12.36
N SER A 428 -47.38 -3.07 12.45
CA SER A 428 -48.60 -2.30 12.64
C SER A 428 -48.52 -0.94 11.97
N ARG A 429 -49.67 -0.39 11.55
CA ARG A 429 -49.77 1.00 11.08
C ARG A 429 -50.16 1.97 12.19
N ASP A 430 -50.81 1.48 13.24
CA ASP A 430 -51.51 2.29 14.25
C ASP A 430 -51.12 2.00 15.70
N ARG A 431 -50.26 1.00 15.94
CA ARG A 431 -49.81 0.56 17.28
C ARG A 431 -50.91 -0.11 18.12
N HIS A 432 -52.04 -0.46 17.50
CA HIS A 432 -53.16 -1.13 18.16
C HIS A 432 -53.44 -2.49 17.50
N HIS A 433 -53.37 -2.54 16.17
CA HIS A 433 -53.56 -3.76 15.40
C HIS A 433 -52.23 -4.27 14.89
N TYR A 434 -51.75 -5.35 15.51
CA TYR A 434 -50.49 -6.00 15.12
C TYR A 434 -50.76 -7.24 14.29
N LYS A 435 -50.04 -7.35 13.18
CA LYS A 435 -49.98 -8.56 12.36
C LYS A 435 -48.66 -9.27 12.61
N CYS A 436 -48.71 -10.51 13.07
CA CYS A 436 -47.52 -11.36 13.15
C CYS A 436 -47.04 -11.71 11.73
N VAL A 437 -45.79 -11.37 11.42
CA VAL A 437 -45.14 -11.64 10.12
C VAL A 437 -44.05 -12.69 10.23
N TYR A 438 -43.60 -13.02 11.45
CA TYR A 438 -42.66 -14.08 11.72
C TYR A 438 -42.85 -14.66 13.12
N TYR A 439 -42.71 -15.97 13.22
CA TYR A 439 -42.66 -16.73 14.46
C TYR A 439 -41.51 -17.72 14.34
N HIS A 440 -40.55 -17.69 15.27
CA HIS A 440 -39.43 -18.62 15.26
C HIS A 440 -39.91 -20.03 15.59
N ASN A 441 -39.81 -20.94 14.64
CA ASN A 441 -40.21 -22.34 14.77
C ASN A 441 -39.09 -23.26 14.27
N SER A 442 -37.94 -23.18 14.92
CA SER A 442 -36.72 -23.90 14.55
C SER A 442 -36.02 -24.40 15.80
N THR A 443 -35.24 -25.48 15.67
CA THR A 443 -34.33 -25.96 16.72
C THR A 443 -32.98 -25.22 16.73
N GLU A 444 -32.65 -24.63 15.58
CA GLU A 444 -31.50 -23.74 15.41
C GLU A 444 -31.84 -22.34 15.93
N TYR A 445 -30.99 -21.78 16.78
CA TYR A 445 -31.16 -20.42 17.28
C TYR A 445 -31.01 -19.37 16.15
N ILE A 446 -31.58 -18.19 16.37
CA ILE A 446 -31.35 -17.02 15.51
C ILE A 446 -29.91 -16.52 15.73
N GLY A 447 -29.09 -16.52 14.69
CA GLY A 447 -27.70 -16.06 14.76
C GLY A 447 -27.53 -14.55 14.58
N GLY A 448 -26.31 -14.14 14.25
CA GLY A 448 -25.93 -12.74 14.09
C GLY A 448 -24.74 -12.59 13.17
N ILE A 449 -23.62 -12.10 13.69
CA ILE A 449 -22.38 -11.88 12.92
C ILE A 449 -21.73 -13.18 12.38
N ASP A 450 -22.20 -14.34 12.82
CA ASP A 450 -21.78 -15.67 12.34
C ASP A 450 -22.36 -16.05 10.97
N GLY A 451 -23.04 -15.11 10.29
CA GLY A 451 -23.69 -15.34 8.99
C GLY A 451 -25.09 -15.93 9.10
N ARG A 452 -25.60 -16.14 10.31
CA ARG A 452 -26.94 -16.73 10.55
C ARG A 452 -27.94 -15.73 11.11
N ALA A 453 -27.73 -14.44 10.89
CA ALA A 453 -28.72 -13.41 11.18
C ALA A 453 -30.06 -13.73 10.51
N LEU A 454 -31.17 -13.39 11.17
CA LEU A 454 -32.49 -13.59 10.58
C LEU A 454 -32.71 -12.56 9.47
N VAL A 455 -32.87 -13.04 8.24
CA VAL A 455 -33.28 -12.23 7.08
C VAL A 455 -34.72 -12.58 6.74
N LEU A 456 -35.63 -11.62 6.96
CA LEU A 456 -37.07 -11.80 6.79
C LEU A 456 -37.58 -10.97 5.59
N PRO A 457 -37.66 -11.56 4.38
CA PRO A 457 -38.23 -10.89 3.23
C PRO A 457 -39.77 -10.86 3.32
N LEU A 458 -40.37 -9.71 2.99
CA LEU A 458 -41.82 -9.48 2.98
C LEU A 458 -42.33 -9.32 1.54
N HIS A 459 -42.57 -10.45 0.89
CA HIS A 459 -42.93 -10.48 -0.54
C HIS A 459 -44.29 -9.81 -0.86
N LYS A 460 -45.27 -9.89 0.05
CA LYS A 460 -46.56 -9.20 -0.11
C LYS A 460 -46.43 -7.73 0.31
N GLU A 461 -47.27 -6.85 -0.23
CA GLU A 461 -47.37 -5.47 0.27
C GLU A 461 -47.61 -5.46 1.77
N THR A 462 -46.64 -4.94 2.51
CA THR A 462 -46.63 -4.95 3.98
C THR A 462 -46.36 -3.54 4.46
N HIS A 463 -47.43 -2.76 4.49
CA HIS A 463 -47.42 -1.39 4.96
C HIS A 463 -47.49 -1.33 6.49
N ALA A 464 -46.49 -0.72 7.10
CA ALA A 464 -46.41 -0.53 8.54
C ALA A 464 -45.64 0.75 8.88
N ARG A 465 -45.98 1.35 10.02
CA ARG A 465 -45.20 2.41 10.68
C ARG A 465 -44.39 1.86 11.85
N TYR A 466 -44.93 0.83 12.52
CA TYR A 466 -44.33 0.21 13.69
C TYR A 466 -43.91 -1.22 13.39
N VAL A 467 -42.72 -1.59 13.84
CA VAL A 467 -42.24 -2.97 13.85
C VAL A 467 -41.90 -3.34 15.28
N LYS A 468 -42.54 -4.39 15.80
CA LYS A 468 -42.36 -4.87 17.17
C LYS A 468 -41.77 -6.28 17.15
N ILE A 469 -40.72 -6.51 17.93
CA ILE A 469 -40.08 -7.80 18.17
C ILE A 469 -40.38 -8.18 19.62
N GLN A 470 -40.85 -9.41 19.85
CA GLN A 470 -41.23 -9.89 21.18
C GLN A 470 -40.75 -11.32 21.37
N ILE A 471 -40.39 -11.70 22.60
CA ILE A 471 -40.17 -13.10 22.97
C ILE A 471 -41.47 -13.63 23.59
N GLY A 472 -42.02 -14.73 23.10
CA GLY A 472 -43.29 -15.32 23.57
C GLY A 472 -43.21 -16.09 24.90
N ALA A 473 -42.22 -15.77 25.74
CA ALA A 473 -41.91 -16.49 26.98
C ALA A 473 -41.37 -15.55 28.06
N HIS A 474 -41.20 -16.08 29.27
CA HIS A 474 -40.49 -15.38 30.33
C HIS A 474 -38.98 -15.37 30.05
N GLY A 475 -38.38 -14.18 30.02
CA GLY A 475 -36.94 -14.05 29.79
C GLY A 475 -36.52 -12.63 29.47
N TYR A 476 -35.43 -12.51 28.71
CA TYR A 476 -34.84 -11.25 28.28
C TYR A 476 -34.96 -11.10 26.76
N LEU A 477 -35.18 -9.88 26.28
CA LEU A 477 -34.93 -9.52 24.89
C LEU A 477 -33.70 -8.63 24.81
N HIS A 478 -32.72 -9.09 24.03
CA HIS A 478 -31.50 -8.34 23.75
C HIS A 478 -31.00 -8.70 22.34
N LEU A 479 -30.85 -7.70 21.48
CA LEU A 479 -30.41 -7.91 20.10
C LEU A 479 -29.21 -7.04 19.81
N ASP A 480 -28.41 -7.46 18.84
CA ASP A 480 -27.28 -6.70 18.34
C ASP A 480 -27.78 -5.55 17.46
N LYS A 481 -28.40 -5.87 16.32
CA LYS A 481 -28.91 -4.87 15.37
C LYS A 481 -30.23 -5.30 14.75
N VAL A 482 -31.05 -4.30 14.42
CA VAL A 482 -32.32 -4.46 13.70
C VAL A 482 -32.34 -3.47 12.55
N TYR A 483 -32.30 -3.99 11.32
CA TYR A 483 -32.35 -3.19 10.10
C TYR A 483 -33.66 -3.44 9.36
N ILE A 484 -34.35 -2.37 8.98
CA ILE A 484 -35.62 -2.45 8.24
C ILE A 484 -35.43 -1.74 6.92
N TYR A 485 -35.80 -2.42 5.84
CA TYR A 485 -35.67 -1.93 4.48
C TYR A 485 -37.07 -1.73 3.88
N GLU A 486 -37.26 -0.61 3.20
CA GLU A 486 -38.47 -0.35 2.41
C GLU A 486 -38.27 -0.68 0.93
N LYS A 487 -39.36 -1.03 0.25
CA LYS A 487 -39.38 -1.38 -1.18
C LYS A 487 -39.01 -0.23 -2.10
#